data_AF-A0AAE3JW66-F1
#
_entry.id   AF-A0AAE3JW66-F1
#
_cell.length_a   1.000
_cell.length_b   1.000
_cell.length_c   1.000
_cell.angle_alpha   90.00
_cell.angle_beta   90.00
_cell.angle_gamma   90.00
#
_symmetry.space_group_name_H-M   'P 1'
#
loop_
_entity.id
_entity.type
_entity.pdbx_description
1 polymer ?
#
loop_
_entity_poly.entity_id
_entity_poly.type
_entity_poly.pdbx_seq_one_letter_code
_entity_poly.pdbx_strand_id
1 'polypeptide(L)' 'AQVPCLSIPRQLTMHNGKIYQTPHSSLKQLRYNEETALGYANKFAKQLHPYEGDNFELQIEILENDATEIYFE' A
#
# COMPACT_ATOMS: atom_id res chain seq x y z
N ALA A 1 8.82 -22.92 10.80
CA ALA A 1 7.34 -22.86 10.85
C ALA A 1 6.94 -21.40 11.02
N GLN A 2 6.01 -20.89 10.22
CA GLN A 2 5.53 -19.52 10.35
C GLN A 2 4.76 -19.39 11.67
N VAL A 3 5.20 -18.48 12.54
CA VAL A 3 4.52 -18.21 13.82
C VAL A 3 3.25 -17.42 13.51
N PRO A 4 2.06 -17.86 13.96
CA PRO A 4 0.83 -17.12 13.74
C PRO A 4 0.92 -15.75 14.42
N CYS A 5 0.46 -14.69 13.74
CA CYS A 5 0.43 -13.33 14.26
C CYS A 5 -0.95 -12.67 14.07
N LEU A 6 -1.19 -11.60 14.83
CA LEU A 6 -2.38 -10.78 14.67
C LEU A 6 -2.25 -9.83 13.47
N SER A 7 -3.38 -9.44 12.89
CA SER A 7 -3.42 -8.31 11.96
C SER A 7 -3.10 -7.00 12.68
N ILE A 8 -2.69 -5.99 11.92
CA ILE A 8 -2.49 -4.64 12.48
C ILE A 8 -3.79 -4.07 13.08
N PRO A 9 -3.70 -3.23 14.12
CA PRO A 9 -4.85 -2.51 14.64
C PRO A 9 -5.52 -1.66 13.55
N ARG A 10 -6.86 -1.72 13.47
CA ARG A 10 -7.66 -0.97 12.50
C ARG A 10 -8.73 -0.14 13.21
N GLN A 11 -9.01 1.03 12.65
CA GLN A 11 -10.17 1.85 13.00
C GLN A 11 -11.34 1.49 12.10
N LEU A 12 -12.52 1.33 12.69
CA LEU A 12 -13.76 1.06 11.97
C LEU A 12 -14.58 2.34 11.84
N THR A 13 -15.04 2.63 10.63
CA THR A 13 -15.93 3.77 10.36
C THR A 13 -17.14 3.33 9.57
N MET A 14 -18.30 3.95 9.82
CA MET A 14 -19.53 3.71 9.08
C MET A 14 -19.73 4.80 8.05
N HIS A 15 -19.90 4.43 6.78
CA HIS A 15 -20.21 5.36 5.71
C HIS A 15 -21.21 4.72 4.73
N ASN A 16 -22.34 5.39 4.47
CA ASN A 16 -23.44 4.90 3.62
C ASN A 16 -23.88 3.45 3.93
N GLY A 17 -24.02 3.13 5.22
CA GLY A 17 -24.44 1.80 5.68
C GLY A 17 -23.37 0.71 5.56
N LYS A 18 -22.14 1.06 5.19
CA LYS A 18 -21.00 0.13 5.06
C LYS A 18 -19.93 0.41 6.12
N ILE A 19 -19.30 -0.66 6.61
CA ILE A 19 -18.14 -0.58 7.49
C ILE A 19 -16.88 -0.47 6.63
N TYR A 20 -16.08 0.55 6.89
CA TYR A 20 -14.74 0.73 6.34
C TYR A 20 -13.72 0.46 7.44
N GLN A 21 -12.56 -0.09 7.04
CA GLN A 21 -11.44 -0.32 7.95
C GLN A 21 -10.23 0.44 7.44
N THR A 22 -9.58 1.20 8.31
CA THR A 22 -8.30 1.86 8.01
C THR A 22 -7.28 1.50 9.09
N PRO A 23 -5.96 1.49 8.80
CA PRO A 23 -4.94 1.35 9.84
C PRO A 23 -5.16 2.37 10.97
N HIS A 24 -4.90 1.97 12.22
CA HIS A 24 -4.97 2.90 13.35
C HIS A 24 -3.95 4.03 13.16
N SER A 25 -4.35 5.28 13.40
CA SER A 25 -3.55 6.48 13.07
C SER A 25 -2.18 6.52 13.76
N SER A 26 -2.05 5.91 14.94
CA SER A 26 -0.77 5.82 15.67
C SER A 26 0.30 5.02 14.92
N LEU A 27 -0.07 4.14 13.99
CA LEU A 27 0.90 3.35 13.21
C LEU A 27 1.79 4.24 12.34
N LYS A 28 1.38 5.48 12.03
CA LYS A 28 2.23 6.47 11.34
C LYS A 28 3.53 6.75 12.08
N GLN A 29 3.58 6.54 13.40
CA GLN A 29 4.79 6.74 14.22
C GLN A 29 5.86 5.67 13.96
N LEU A 30 5.50 4.55 13.32
CA LEU A 30 6.44 3.49 12.95
C LEU A 30 7.13 3.77 11.61
N ARG A 31 6.72 4.82 10.89
CA ARG A 31 7.29 5.18 9.58
C ARG A 31 8.63 5.88 9.75
N TYR A 32 9.58 5.49 8.92
CA TYR A 32 10.88 6.12 8.76
C TYR A 32 11.36 5.88 7.32
N ASN A 33 12.40 6.62 6.88
CA ASN A 33 12.94 6.52 5.52
C ASN A 33 11.86 6.66 4.43
N GLU A 34 11.04 7.72 4.51
CA GLU A 34 10.01 7.98 3.50
C GLU A 34 10.64 8.19 2.12
N GLU A 35 10.20 7.40 1.16
CA GLU A 35 10.55 7.52 -0.26
C GLU A 35 9.28 7.77 -1.07
N THR A 36 9.40 8.56 -2.14
CA THR A 36 8.30 8.82 -3.06
C THR A 36 8.81 8.75 -4.49
N ALA A 37 8.10 8.03 -5.35
CA ALA A 37 8.37 8.00 -6.78
C ALA A 37 7.06 8.17 -7.56
N LEU A 38 7.15 8.89 -8.69
CA LEU A 38 6.08 8.97 -9.67
C LEU A 38 6.41 8.04 -10.85
N GLY A 39 5.50 7.10 -11.12
CA GLY A 39 5.62 6.14 -12.21
C GLY A 39 4.56 6.36 -13.29
N TYR A 40 4.91 6.07 -14.54
CA TYR A 40 3.96 5.98 -15.64
C TYR A 40 3.90 4.54 -16.11
N ALA A 41 2.77 3.88 -15.85
CA ALA A 41 2.46 2.58 -16.42
C ALA A 41 1.75 2.81 -17.76
N ASN A 42 2.27 2.22 -18.82
CA ASN A 42 1.62 2.23 -20.13
C ASN A 42 1.45 0.78 -20.60
N LYS A 43 0.99 0.58 -21.84
CA LYS A 43 0.78 -0.75 -22.43
C LYS A 43 2.05 -1.65 -22.52
N PHE A 44 3.23 -1.10 -22.28
CA PHE A 44 4.48 -1.86 -22.26
C PHE A 44 4.87 -2.18 -20.83
N ALA A 45 5.27 -3.43 -20.58
CA ALA A 45 5.74 -3.86 -19.27
C ALA A 45 6.97 -3.03 -18.87
N LYS A 46 6.88 -2.32 -17.75
CA LYS A 46 7.95 -1.50 -17.19
C LYS A 46 8.02 -1.73 -15.70
N GLN A 47 9.23 -1.97 -15.20
CA GLN A 47 9.49 -1.98 -13.76
C GLN A 47 9.38 -0.54 -13.24
N LEU A 48 8.50 -0.32 -12.26
CA LEU A 48 8.43 0.92 -11.49
C LEU A 48 9.57 0.96 -10.45
N HIS A 49 9.71 2.05 -9.71
CA HIS A 49 10.78 2.22 -8.72
C HIS A 49 10.86 0.99 -7.80
N PRO A 50 12.04 0.33 -7.68
CA PRO A 50 12.19 -0.86 -6.85
C PRO A 50 12.27 -0.43 -5.38
N TYR A 51 11.18 -0.59 -4.64
CA TYR A 51 11.17 -0.40 -3.20
C TYR A 51 11.65 -1.68 -2.51
N GLU A 52 12.61 -1.56 -1.59
CA GLU A 52 13.18 -2.68 -0.84
C GLU A 52 12.99 -2.49 0.67
N GLY A 53 12.81 -3.59 1.42
CA GLY A 53 12.79 -3.58 2.87
C GLY A 53 12.04 -4.75 3.49
N ASP A 54 12.42 -5.11 4.73
CA ASP A 54 11.78 -6.22 5.46
C ASP A 54 10.41 -5.83 6.06
N ASN A 55 10.25 -4.54 6.41
CA ASN A 55 9.02 -4.00 7.00
C ASN A 55 8.80 -2.58 6.46
N PHE A 56 7.75 -2.38 5.66
CA PHE A 56 7.44 -1.08 5.07
C PHE A 56 5.93 -0.90 4.88
N GLU A 57 5.54 0.35 4.62
CA GLU A 57 4.20 0.70 4.17
C GLU A 57 4.31 1.32 2.77
N LEU A 58 3.66 0.71 1.78
CA LEU A 58 3.61 1.22 0.41
C LEU A 58 2.21 1.78 0.12
N GLN A 59 2.13 3.08 -0.13
CA GLN A 59 0.90 3.75 -0.54
C GLN A 59 1.00 4.12 -2.01
N ILE A 60 0.03 3.69 -2.82
CA ILE A 60 0.03 3.90 -4.26
C ILE A 60 -1.26 4.59 -4.66
N GLU A 61 -1.12 5.74 -5.31
CA GLU A 61 -2.22 6.45 -5.92
C GLU A 61 -2.15 6.28 -7.44
N ILE A 62 -3.19 5.67 -8.01
CA ILE A 62 -3.30 5.48 -9.46
C ILE A 62 -4.17 6.60 -10.01
N LEU A 63 -3.54 7.58 -10.65
CA LEU A 63 -4.22 8.73 -11.24
C LEU A 63 -4.94 8.35 -12.55
N GLU A 64 -4.25 7.59 -13.40
CA GLU A 64 -4.75 7.06 -14.67
C GLU A 64 -4.22 5.62 -14.84
N ASN A 65 -5.02 4.71 -15.40
CA ASN A 65 -4.63 3.32 -15.59
C ASN A 65 -4.94 2.81 -17.01
N ASP A 66 -3.95 2.93 -17.88
CA ASP A 66 -3.96 2.34 -19.22
C ASP A 66 -3.18 1.02 -19.31
N ALA A 67 -2.72 0.50 -18.16
CA ALA A 67 -2.00 -0.77 -18.11
C ALA A 67 -2.96 -1.95 -18.20
N THR A 68 -2.58 -3.00 -18.93
CA THR A 68 -3.36 -4.23 -18.98
C THR A 68 -3.36 -4.93 -17.61
N GLU A 69 -2.21 -4.95 -16.93
CA GLU A 69 -2.00 -5.61 -15.64
C GLU A 69 -0.95 -4.84 -14.82
N ILE A 70 -1.09 -4.87 -13.49
CA ILE A 70 -0.11 -4.31 -12.54
C ILE A 70 0.22 -5.40 -11.51
N TYR A 71 1.51 -5.65 -11.31
CA TYR A 71 2.02 -6.64 -10.37
C TYR A 71 2.82 -5.94 -9.28
N PHE A 72 2.63 -6.39 -8.03
CA PHE A 72 3.42 -5.99 -6.87
C PHE A 72 4.07 -7.27 -6.34
N GLU A 73 5.39 -7.36 -6.45
CA GLU A 73 6.20 -8.46 -5.92
C GLU A 73 6.83 -8.08 -4.59
#